data_AF-A0A1F5B0G3-F1
#
_entry.id   AF-A0A1F5B0G3-F1
#
_cell.length_a   1.000
_cell.length_b   1.000
_cell.length_c   1.000
_cell.angle_alpha   90.00
_cell.angle_beta   90.00
_cell.angle_gamma   90.00
#
_symmetry.space_group_name_H-M   'P 1'
#
loop_
_entity.id
_entity.type
_entity.pdbx_description
1 polymer ?
#
loop_
_entity_poly.entity_id
_entity_poly.type
_entity_poly.pdbx_seq_one_letter_code
_entity_poly.pdbx_strand_id
1 'polypeptide(L)'
;MTAHKEAVKAFALLLFFFTVVILVFFFTVQKNIPSSKRQEIAKVAATPVPIAWDALTALTDDSTVRVEVGGVPVLAEVARSEAKKALGLSHRNALKEGEGMVFIFDTPSTLSFWNKDMQFAIDVLWMHNGIVAGISEGLPLFTADSAPVIITSPSPTQVVLEVPEGFAKQHAITNNNTVIIYENK
;
A
#
# COMPACT_ATOMS: atom_id res chain seq x y z
N MET A 1 -51.97 23.47 32.58
CA MET A 1 -51.10 22.27 32.50
C MET A 1 -51.47 21.34 31.33
N THR A 2 -52.73 21.34 30.87
CA THR A 2 -53.24 20.50 29.76
C THR A 2 -52.71 20.92 28.39
N ALA A 3 -52.73 22.22 28.06
CA ALA A 3 -52.29 22.72 26.75
C ALA A 3 -50.81 22.39 26.41
N HIS A 4 -49.92 22.42 27.42
CA HIS A 4 -48.50 22.10 27.23
C HIS A 4 -48.28 20.60 26.91
N LYS A 5 -49.01 19.69 27.56
CA LYS A 5 -48.93 18.25 27.28
C LYS A 5 -49.43 17.91 25.88
N GLU A 6 -50.47 18.60 25.41
CA GLU A 6 -51.00 18.42 24.06
C GLU A 6 -50.02 18.95 22.99
N ALA A 7 -49.34 20.08 23.25
CA ALA A 7 -48.29 20.59 22.36
C ALA A 7 -47.09 19.64 22.23
N VAL A 8 -46.64 19.03 23.35
CA VAL A 8 -45.53 18.06 23.35
C VAL A 8 -45.89 16.78 22.60
N LYS A 9 -47.12 16.26 22.78
CA LYS A 9 -47.61 15.09 22.03
C LYS A 9 -47.69 15.36 20.53
N ALA A 10 -48.20 16.54 20.14
CA ALA A 10 -48.30 16.94 18.74
C ALA A 10 -46.91 17.04 18.09
N PHE A 11 -45.93 17.60 18.80
CA PHE A 11 -44.55 17.67 18.33
C PHE A 11 -43.90 16.29 18.19
N ALA A 12 -44.10 15.39 19.16
CA ALA A 12 -43.60 14.01 19.10
C ALA A 12 -44.20 13.22 17.92
N LEU A 13 -45.51 13.38 17.65
CA LEU A 13 -46.18 12.79 16.49
C LEU A 13 -45.65 13.35 15.17
N LEU A 14 -45.36 14.65 15.11
CA LEU A 14 -44.76 15.28 13.93
C LEU A 14 -43.36 14.73 13.67
N LEU A 15 -42.51 14.64 14.70
CA LEU A 15 -41.18 14.05 14.58
C LEU A 15 -41.23 12.58 14.14
N PHE A 16 -42.14 11.80 14.70
CA PHE A 16 -42.35 10.41 14.29
C PHE A 16 -42.79 10.30 12.83
N PHE A 17 -43.72 11.15 12.40
CA PHE A 17 -44.16 11.19 11.01
C PHE A 17 -43.02 11.54 10.06
N PHE A 18 -42.23 12.58 10.37
CA PHE A 18 -41.07 12.96 9.54
C PHE A 18 -40.01 11.85 9.48
N THR A 19 -39.73 11.16 10.59
CA THR A 19 -38.79 10.03 10.58
C THR A 19 -39.30 8.87 9.71
N VAL A 20 -40.59 8.53 9.78
CA VAL A 20 -41.18 7.50 8.92
C VAL A 20 -41.12 7.91 7.44
N VAL A 21 -41.42 9.16 7.10
CA VAL A 21 -41.33 9.67 5.72
C VAL A 21 -39.89 9.62 5.20
N ILE A 22 -38.91 10.03 6.01
CA ILE A 22 -37.48 9.96 5.65
C ILE A 22 -37.06 8.52 5.41
N LEU A 23 -37.47 7.58 6.26
CA LEU A 23 -37.16 6.16 6.10
C LEU A 23 -37.80 5.58 4.82
N VAL A 24 -39.08 5.86 4.57
CA VAL A 24 -39.76 5.40 3.36
C VAL A 24 -39.11 6.00 2.10
N PHE A 25 -38.78 7.29 2.12
CA PHE A 25 -38.08 7.94 1.02
C PHE A 25 -36.71 7.31 0.80
N PHE A 26 -35.92 7.10 1.86
CA PHE A 26 -34.62 6.44 1.81
C PHE A 26 -34.71 5.03 1.21
N PHE A 27 -35.67 4.22 1.66
CA PHE A 27 -35.91 2.88 1.13
C PHE A 27 -36.41 2.89 -0.33
N THR A 28 -37.23 3.87 -0.72
CA THR A 28 -37.72 4.03 -2.09
C THR A 28 -36.59 4.41 -3.03
N VAL A 29 -35.74 5.36 -2.63
CA VAL A 29 -34.55 5.77 -3.38
C VAL A 29 -33.58 4.59 -3.52
N GLN A 30 -33.28 3.87 -2.43
CA GLN A 30 -32.42 2.68 -2.45
C GLN A 30 -32.93 1.57 -3.39
N LYS A 31 -34.25 1.31 -3.41
CA LYS A 31 -34.84 0.30 -4.32
C LYS A 31 -34.78 0.72 -5.79
N ASN A 32 -34.88 2.02 -6.08
CA ASN A 32 -34.91 2.55 -7.44
C ASN A 32 -33.52 2.84 -8.06
N ILE A 33 -32.41 2.56 -7.36
CA ILE A 33 -31.07 2.63 -7.98
C ILE A 33 -30.94 1.47 -8.98
N PRO A 34 -30.69 1.73 -10.28
CA PRO A 34 -30.47 0.67 -11.27
C PRO A 34 -29.30 -0.24 -10.89
N SER A 35 -29.38 -1.52 -11.23
CA SER A 35 -28.31 -2.50 -10.95
C SER A 35 -26.96 -2.09 -11.55
N SER A 36 -26.95 -1.49 -12.75
CA SER A 36 -25.75 -0.92 -13.38
C SER A 36 -25.10 0.15 -12.51
N LYS A 37 -25.89 1.09 -11.99
CA LYS A 37 -25.40 2.15 -11.11
C LYS A 37 -24.92 1.61 -9.76
N ARG A 38 -25.55 0.56 -9.23
CA ARG A 38 -25.03 -0.15 -8.04
C ARG A 38 -23.69 -0.81 -8.30
N GLN A 39 -23.50 -1.43 -9.46
CA GLN A 39 -22.22 -2.05 -9.84
C GLN A 39 -21.13 -0.98 -10.05
N GLU A 40 -21.45 0.16 -10.65
CA GLU A 40 -20.52 1.30 -10.76
C GLU A 40 -20.13 1.85 -9.38
N ILE A 41 -21.10 2.06 -8.49
CA ILE A 41 -20.84 2.52 -7.11
C ILE A 41 -20.01 1.50 -6.34
N ALA A 42 -20.32 0.21 -6.47
CA ALA A 42 -19.56 -0.86 -5.85
C ALA A 42 -18.12 -0.93 -6.39
N LYS A 43 -17.93 -0.71 -7.70
CA LYS A 43 -16.60 -0.69 -8.33
C LYS A 43 -15.75 0.47 -7.81
N VAL A 44 -16.33 1.68 -7.70
CA VAL A 44 -15.62 2.85 -7.15
C VAL A 44 -15.34 2.68 -5.65
N ALA A 45 -16.27 2.10 -4.88
CA ALA A 45 -16.03 1.81 -3.47
C ALA A 45 -14.95 0.72 -3.26
N ALA A 46 -14.75 -0.16 -4.25
CA ALA A 46 -13.76 -1.23 -4.20
C ALA A 46 -12.38 -0.86 -4.77
N THR A 47 -12.21 0.33 -5.38
CA THR A 47 -10.87 0.73 -5.85
C THR A 47 -9.97 1.06 -4.66
N PRO A 48 -8.78 0.42 -4.54
CA PRO A 48 -7.84 0.73 -3.48
C PRO A 48 -7.44 2.21 -3.53
N VAL A 49 -7.42 2.88 -2.38
CA VAL A 49 -7.00 4.29 -2.28
C VAL A 49 -5.46 4.34 -2.20
N PRO A 50 -4.78 5.08 -3.10
CA PRO A 50 -3.33 5.28 -3.00
C PRO A 50 -2.95 6.00 -1.71
N ILE A 51 -1.87 5.55 -1.07
CA ILE A 51 -1.19 6.28 -0.01
C ILE A 51 -0.33 7.35 -0.68
N ALA A 52 -0.50 8.60 -0.27
CA ALA A 52 0.35 9.69 -0.72
C ALA A 52 1.79 9.51 -0.20
N TRP A 53 2.79 9.94 -0.99
CA TRP A 53 4.21 9.71 -0.68
C TRP A 53 4.68 10.38 0.61
N ASP A 54 4.10 11.52 0.96
CA ASP A 54 4.32 12.21 2.23
C ASP A 54 3.65 11.52 3.43
N ALA A 55 2.60 10.74 3.19
CA ALA A 55 1.88 9.96 4.18
C ALA A 55 2.47 8.56 4.45
N LEU A 56 3.47 8.12 3.68
CA LEU A 56 4.11 6.81 3.86
C LEU A 56 4.75 6.62 5.25
N THR A 57 5.09 7.72 5.92
CA THR A 57 5.68 7.71 7.27
C THR A 57 4.74 7.17 8.34
N ALA A 58 3.42 7.14 8.07
CA ALA A 58 2.41 6.59 8.96
C ALA A 58 2.37 5.05 8.97
N LEU A 59 3.02 4.39 8.01
CA LEU A 59 3.14 2.94 7.97
C LEU A 59 4.07 2.44 9.07
N THR A 60 3.80 1.21 9.53
CA THR A 60 4.54 0.55 10.63
C THR A 60 5.11 -0.79 10.18
N ASP A 61 5.99 -1.37 10.99
CA ASP A 61 6.58 -2.69 10.71
C ASP A 61 5.55 -3.83 10.61
N ASP A 62 4.38 -3.70 11.23
CA ASP A 62 3.30 -4.71 11.14
C ASP A 62 2.43 -4.53 9.89
N SER A 63 2.67 -3.47 9.10
CA SER A 63 1.91 -3.18 7.89
C SER A 63 2.33 -4.08 6.74
N THR A 64 1.36 -4.43 5.90
CA THR A 64 1.58 -4.93 4.54
C THR A 64 0.92 -3.96 3.58
N VAL A 65 1.55 -3.69 2.44
CA VAL A 65 1.04 -2.78 1.41
C VAL A 65 1.09 -3.43 0.04
N ARG A 66 0.27 -2.94 -0.87
CA ARG A 66 0.39 -3.28 -2.29
C ARG A 66 1.19 -2.19 -2.99
N VAL A 67 2.38 -2.53 -3.48
CA VAL A 67 3.22 -1.65 -4.30
C VAL A 67 2.99 -2.00 -5.76
N GLU A 68 2.45 -1.08 -6.54
CA GLU A 68 2.24 -1.25 -7.96
C GLU A 68 3.35 -0.54 -8.73
N VAL A 69 4.21 -1.30 -9.42
CA VAL A 69 5.35 -0.80 -10.19
C VAL A 69 5.08 -1.04 -11.67
N GLY A 70 4.94 0.04 -12.45
CA GLY A 70 4.62 -0.08 -13.88
C GLY A 70 3.30 -0.83 -14.16
N GLY A 71 2.37 -0.84 -13.20
CA GLY A 71 1.12 -1.61 -13.27
C GLY A 71 1.21 -3.03 -12.73
N VAL A 72 2.39 -3.49 -12.31
CA VAL A 72 2.59 -4.84 -11.74
C VAL A 72 2.49 -4.76 -10.21
N PRO A 73 1.54 -5.48 -9.59
CA PRO A 73 1.36 -5.44 -8.15
C PRO A 73 2.35 -6.36 -7.42
N VAL A 74 2.88 -5.86 -6.31
CA VAL A 74 3.70 -6.60 -5.34
C VAL A 74 3.07 -6.44 -3.96
N LEU A 75 2.80 -7.56 -3.28
CA LEU A 75 2.39 -7.56 -1.89
C LEU A 75 3.64 -7.47 -1.01
N ALA A 76 3.86 -6.32 -0.38
CA ALA A 76 5.11 -6.04 0.32
C ALA A 76 4.91 -5.87 1.82
N GLU A 77 5.73 -6.58 2.61
CA GLU A 77 5.89 -6.30 4.03
C GLU A 77 6.61 -4.97 4.23
N VAL A 78 6.16 -4.14 5.17
CA VAL A 78 6.78 -2.84 5.44
C VAL A 78 7.95 -2.98 6.41
N ALA A 79 9.09 -2.37 6.07
CA ALA A 79 10.26 -2.20 6.94
C ALA A 79 10.50 -0.71 7.23
N ARG A 80 10.19 -0.29 8.46
CA ARG A 80 10.27 1.10 8.94
C ARG A 80 11.30 1.27 10.04
N SER A 81 11.31 0.40 11.04
CA SER A 81 12.33 0.49 12.11
C SER A 81 13.72 0.21 11.56
N GLU A 82 14.73 0.81 12.16
CA GLU A 82 16.13 0.54 11.80
C GLU A 82 16.48 -0.94 11.97
N ALA A 83 15.89 -1.61 12.98
CA ALA A 83 16.05 -3.04 13.18
C ALA A 83 15.47 -3.86 12.02
N LYS A 84 14.24 -3.56 11.58
CA LYS A 84 13.59 -4.28 10.47
C LYS A 84 14.26 -3.99 9.13
N LYS A 85 14.70 -2.74 8.91
CA LYS A 85 15.48 -2.37 7.72
C LYS A 85 16.83 -3.09 7.67
N ALA A 86 17.55 -3.16 8.80
CA ALA A 86 18.84 -3.84 8.87
C ALA A 86 18.72 -5.36 8.69
N LEU A 87 17.63 -5.96 9.17
CA LEU A 87 17.33 -7.38 9.00
C LEU A 87 16.89 -7.71 7.57
N GLY A 88 16.01 -6.90 6.98
CA GLY A 88 15.48 -7.11 5.64
C GLY A 88 14.92 -8.53 5.45
N LEU A 89 15.35 -9.17 4.36
CA LEU A 89 15.01 -10.54 4.00
C LEU A 89 16.03 -11.59 4.50
N SER A 90 17.03 -11.21 5.30
CA SER A 90 18.05 -12.14 5.80
C SER A 90 17.43 -13.32 6.54
N HIS A 91 18.10 -14.48 6.45
CA HIS A 91 17.68 -15.76 7.07
C HIS A 91 16.35 -16.36 6.56
N ARG A 92 15.67 -15.74 5.60
CA ARG A 92 14.51 -16.34 4.93
C ARG A 92 14.98 -17.36 3.88
N ASN A 93 14.25 -18.46 3.76
CA ASN A 93 14.58 -19.52 2.79
C ASN A 93 14.16 -19.18 1.35
N ALA A 94 13.13 -18.34 1.19
CA ALA A 94 12.57 -17.95 -0.09
C ALA A 94 11.71 -16.68 0.04
N LEU A 95 11.44 -16.05 -1.10
CA LEU A 95 10.42 -15.03 -1.30
C LEU A 95 9.56 -15.46 -2.50
N LYS A 96 8.23 -15.50 -2.34
CA LYS A 96 7.36 -15.99 -3.42
C LYS A 96 7.18 -14.93 -4.51
N GLU A 97 6.82 -15.39 -5.70
CA GLU A 97 6.43 -14.52 -6.79
C GLU A 97 5.27 -13.60 -6.37
N GLY A 98 5.38 -12.31 -6.68
CA GLY A 98 4.41 -11.29 -6.30
C GLY A 98 4.47 -10.85 -4.83
N GLU A 99 5.38 -11.40 -4.02
CA GLU A 99 5.70 -10.92 -2.68
C GLU A 99 6.96 -10.04 -2.68
N GLY A 100 7.10 -9.18 -1.69
CA GLY A 100 8.28 -8.33 -1.53
C GLY A 100 8.46 -7.78 -0.13
N MET A 101 9.49 -6.95 0.04
CA MET A 101 9.66 -6.11 1.23
C MET A 101 9.91 -4.67 0.81
N VAL A 102 9.15 -3.74 1.39
CA VAL A 102 9.25 -2.32 1.11
C VAL A 102 9.83 -1.57 2.30
N PHE A 103 10.94 -0.88 2.07
CA PHE A 103 11.66 -0.12 3.07
C PHE A 103 11.32 1.35 2.89
N ILE A 104 10.88 2.01 3.95
CA ILE A 104 10.38 3.39 3.87
C ILE A 104 11.22 4.29 4.77
N PHE A 105 11.77 5.34 4.17
CA PHE A 105 12.61 6.35 4.81
C PHE A 105 11.85 7.68 4.91
N ASP A 106 12.08 8.42 5.99
CA ASP A 106 11.35 9.67 6.26
C ASP A 106 11.74 10.77 5.28
N THR A 107 13.00 10.77 4.86
CA THR A 107 13.55 11.73 3.91
C THR A 107 14.28 11.02 2.76
N PRO A 108 14.20 11.55 1.52
CA PRO A 108 14.97 11.03 0.41
C PRO A 108 16.46 11.20 0.67
N SER A 109 17.25 10.14 0.49
CA SER A 109 18.71 10.17 0.68
C SER A 109 19.41 9.13 -0.18
N THR A 110 20.74 9.20 -0.25
CA THR A 110 21.53 8.11 -0.85
C THR A 110 21.55 6.94 0.11
N LEU A 111 20.93 5.83 -0.29
CA LEU A 111 20.78 4.64 0.55
C LEU A 111 21.76 3.57 0.11
N SER A 112 22.25 2.77 1.05
CA SER A 112 23.05 1.58 0.75
C SER A 112 22.46 0.36 1.40
N PHE A 113 22.42 -0.74 0.66
CA PHE A 113 21.91 -2.04 1.09
C PHE A 113 23.00 -3.08 0.91
N TRP A 114 22.87 -4.17 1.65
CA TRP A 114 23.76 -5.33 1.57
C TRP A 114 22.96 -6.62 1.38
N ASN A 115 23.64 -7.71 1.04
CA ASN A 115 23.03 -9.03 0.92
C ASN A 115 23.40 -9.97 2.08
N LYS A 116 23.91 -9.47 3.20
CA LYS A 116 24.42 -10.31 4.29
C LYS A 116 23.35 -11.30 4.77
N ASP A 117 23.74 -12.57 4.91
CA ASP A 117 22.87 -13.67 5.36
C ASP A 117 21.61 -13.93 4.48
N MET A 118 21.62 -13.47 3.22
CA MET A 118 20.59 -13.78 2.21
C MET A 118 20.78 -15.18 1.63
N GLN A 119 19.68 -15.93 1.52
CA GLN A 119 19.67 -17.32 1.00
C GLN A 119 19.06 -17.44 -0.41
N PHE A 120 18.60 -16.34 -0.99
CA PHE A 120 18.09 -16.26 -2.36
C PHE A 120 18.45 -14.90 -2.97
N ALA A 121 18.49 -14.84 -4.30
CA ALA A 121 18.80 -13.62 -5.04
C ALA A 121 17.54 -12.75 -5.18
N ILE A 122 17.74 -11.44 -5.24
CA ILE A 122 16.69 -10.42 -5.32
C ILE A 122 17.05 -9.34 -6.34
N ASP A 123 16.03 -8.72 -6.91
CA ASP A 123 16.17 -7.39 -7.50
C ASP A 123 15.82 -6.34 -6.44
N VAL A 124 16.50 -5.19 -6.50
CA VAL A 124 16.29 -4.04 -5.60
C VAL A 124 15.89 -2.84 -6.43
N LEU A 125 14.65 -2.37 -6.23
CA LEU A 125 14.10 -1.21 -6.92
C LEU A 125 14.19 0.02 -6.01
N TRP A 126 14.91 1.03 -6.47
CA TRP A 126 15.06 2.32 -5.79
C TRP A 126 13.97 3.26 -6.27
N MET A 127 13.16 3.81 -5.37
CA MET A 127 11.96 4.57 -5.72
C MET A 127 11.87 5.91 -5.00
N HIS A 128 11.45 6.93 -5.74
CA HIS A 128 11.27 8.28 -5.23
C HIS A 128 10.20 9.01 -6.05
N ASN A 129 9.38 9.84 -5.39
CA ASN A 129 8.36 10.67 -6.03
C ASN A 129 7.45 9.91 -7.02
N GLY A 130 7.05 8.69 -6.68
CA GLY A 130 6.12 7.92 -7.50
C GLY A 130 6.75 7.30 -8.75
N ILE A 131 8.07 7.18 -8.81
CA ILE A 131 8.77 6.51 -9.92
C ILE A 131 9.90 5.60 -9.45
N VAL A 132 10.26 4.65 -10.30
CA VAL A 132 11.52 3.90 -10.21
C VAL A 132 12.69 4.81 -10.59
N ALA A 133 13.52 5.14 -9.61
CA ALA A 133 14.72 5.96 -9.75
C ALA A 133 15.95 5.13 -10.16
N GLY A 134 15.92 3.82 -9.92
CA GLY A 134 16.98 2.90 -10.30
C GLY A 134 16.62 1.45 -10.00
N ILE A 135 17.40 0.53 -10.56
CA ILE A 135 17.24 -0.91 -10.35
C ILE A 135 18.63 -1.52 -10.17
N SER A 136 18.81 -2.32 -9.12
CA SER A 136 19.94 -3.21 -8.94
C SER A 136 19.44 -4.65 -9.09
N GLU A 137 19.75 -5.29 -10.22
CA GLU A 137 19.23 -6.61 -10.57
C GLU A 137 20.14 -7.73 -10.07
N GLY A 138 19.55 -8.86 -9.68
CA GLY A 138 20.25 -10.12 -9.43
C GLY A 138 21.40 -10.02 -8.43
N LEU A 139 21.11 -9.52 -7.22
CA LEU A 139 22.13 -9.51 -6.17
C LEU A 139 22.60 -10.95 -5.90
N PRO A 140 23.92 -11.20 -5.88
CA PRO A 140 24.44 -12.54 -5.68
C PRO A 140 24.08 -13.05 -4.28
N LEU A 141 24.07 -14.38 -4.11
CA LEU A 141 23.90 -14.99 -2.80
C LEU A 141 25.08 -14.63 -1.89
N PHE A 142 24.78 -14.47 -0.60
CA PHE A 142 25.84 -14.38 0.39
C PHE A 142 26.49 -15.74 0.60
N THR A 143 27.82 -15.77 0.61
CA THR A 143 28.59 -16.95 1.01
C THR A 143 29.44 -16.58 2.21
N ALA A 144 29.57 -17.51 3.17
CA ALA A 144 30.30 -17.25 4.42
C ALA A 144 31.78 -16.88 4.20
N ASP A 145 32.34 -17.28 3.06
CA ASP A 145 33.73 -17.02 2.67
C ASP A 145 33.90 -15.67 1.92
N SER A 146 32.81 -14.91 1.71
CA SER A 146 32.81 -13.65 0.97
C SER A 146 32.35 -12.47 1.83
N ALA A 147 32.90 -11.29 1.56
CA ALA A 147 32.35 -10.04 2.09
C ALA A 147 30.95 -9.79 1.50
N PRO A 148 30.00 -9.22 2.27
CA PRO A 148 28.71 -8.81 1.73
C PRO A 148 28.89 -7.85 0.56
N VAL A 149 28.08 -8.03 -0.48
CA VAL A 149 27.98 -7.07 -1.57
C VAL A 149 27.18 -5.88 -1.08
N ILE A 150 27.70 -4.69 -1.34
CA ILE A 150 27.03 -3.43 -1.02
C ILE A 150 26.59 -2.80 -2.33
N ILE A 151 25.31 -2.43 -2.41
CA ILE A 151 24.73 -1.64 -3.48
C ILE A 151 24.31 -0.28 -2.94
N THR A 152 24.39 0.75 -3.76
CA THR A 152 24.02 2.12 -3.40
C THR A 152 23.01 2.66 -4.40
N SER A 153 22.01 3.38 -3.92
CA SER A 153 21.00 3.99 -4.79
C SER A 153 21.65 4.97 -5.77
N PRO A 154 21.25 4.99 -7.05
CA PRO A 154 21.87 5.86 -8.06
C PRO A 154 21.49 7.34 -7.88
N SER A 155 20.48 7.63 -7.05
CA SER A 155 20.00 8.97 -6.74
C SER A 155 19.27 8.98 -5.37
N PRO A 156 18.91 10.16 -4.82
CA PRO A 156 18.13 10.23 -3.60
C PRO A 156 16.84 9.41 -3.68
N THR A 157 16.70 8.49 -2.74
CA THR A 157 15.64 7.47 -2.69
C THR A 157 14.91 7.56 -1.36
N GLN A 158 13.59 7.43 -1.39
CA GLN A 158 12.75 7.44 -0.17
C GLN A 158 12.20 6.05 0.13
N VAL A 159 11.98 5.23 -0.91
CA VAL A 159 11.42 3.90 -0.77
C VAL A 159 12.27 2.92 -1.56
N VAL A 160 12.53 1.75 -0.96
CA VAL A 160 13.22 0.64 -1.62
C VAL A 160 12.27 -0.55 -1.63
N LEU A 161 12.18 -1.26 -2.75
CA LEU A 161 11.43 -2.50 -2.85
C LEU A 161 12.37 -3.64 -3.22
N GLU A 162 12.44 -4.64 -2.36
CA GLU A 162 13.10 -5.92 -2.64
C GLU A 162 12.05 -6.92 -3.16
N VAL A 163 12.36 -7.56 -4.29
CA VAL A 163 11.52 -8.54 -5.00
C VAL A 163 12.38 -9.72 -5.46
N PRO A 164 11.79 -10.87 -5.82
CA PRO A 164 12.55 -11.99 -6.38
C PRO A 164 13.42 -11.57 -7.58
N GLU A 165 14.58 -12.19 -7.72
CA GLU A 165 15.47 -11.97 -8.86
C GLU A 165 14.73 -12.13 -10.20
N GLY A 166 15.00 -11.21 -11.12
CA GLY A 166 14.45 -11.25 -12.47
C GLY A 166 13.07 -10.62 -12.60
N PHE A 167 12.43 -10.19 -11.50
CA PHE A 167 11.18 -9.44 -11.53
C PHE A 167 11.25 -8.26 -12.51
N ALA A 168 12.33 -7.47 -12.46
CA ALA A 168 12.46 -6.32 -13.34
C ALA A 168 12.46 -6.72 -14.82
N LYS A 169 13.21 -7.76 -15.18
CA LYS A 169 13.28 -8.27 -16.57
C LYS A 169 11.96 -8.88 -17.02
N GLN A 170 11.37 -9.73 -16.20
CA GLN A 170 10.12 -10.45 -16.49
C GLN A 170 8.97 -9.49 -16.78
N HIS A 171 8.93 -8.37 -16.05
CA HIS A 171 7.86 -7.39 -16.12
C HIS A 171 8.23 -6.14 -16.94
N ALA A 172 9.39 -6.14 -17.61
CA ALA A 172 9.92 -5.01 -18.37
C ALA A 172 9.94 -3.70 -17.55
N ILE A 173 10.29 -3.81 -16.26
CA ILE A 173 10.40 -2.66 -15.38
C ILE A 173 11.66 -1.88 -15.73
N THR A 174 11.50 -0.58 -15.93
CA THR A 174 12.59 0.35 -16.21
C THR A 174 12.52 1.57 -15.30
N ASN A 175 13.59 2.36 -15.29
CA ASN A 175 13.54 3.69 -14.69
C ASN A 175 12.35 4.50 -15.23
N ASN A 176 11.82 5.39 -14.41
CA ASN A 176 10.63 6.22 -14.65
C ASN A 176 9.29 5.46 -14.74
N ASN A 177 9.26 4.13 -14.57
CA ASN A 177 7.99 3.47 -14.35
C ASN A 177 7.29 4.03 -13.11
N THR A 178 5.99 4.24 -13.21
CA THR A 178 5.17 4.76 -12.13
C THR A 178 5.11 3.77 -10.97
N VAL A 179 5.16 4.29 -9.76
CA VAL A 179 5.05 3.56 -8.50
C VAL A 179 3.89 4.14 -7.70
N ILE A 180 2.93 3.28 -7.36
CA ILE A 180 1.78 3.64 -6.52
C ILE A 180 1.70 2.64 -5.36
N ILE A 181 1.57 3.15 -4.14
CA ILE A 181 1.47 2.32 -2.93
C ILE A 181 0.04 2.42 -2.41
N TYR A 182 -0.53 1.29 -2.04
CA TYR A 182 -1.89 1.19 -1.50
C TYR A 182 -1.86 0.50 -0.14
N GLU A 183 -2.76 0.90 0.75
CA GLU A 183 -3.04 0.08 1.95
C GLU A 183 -3.53 -1.30 1.52
N ASN A 184 -3.01 -2.34 2.17
CA ASN A 184 -3.58 -3.67 2.07
C ASN A 184 -4.64 -3.80 3.18
N LYS A 185 -5.92 -3.64 2.84
CA LYS A 185 -7.05 -3.79 3.78
C LYS A 185 -7.58 -5.21 3.79
#